data_AF-A0A9X8VHP7-F1
#
_entry.id   AF-A0A9X8VHP7-F1
#
_cell.length_a   1.000
_cell.length_b   1.000
_cell.length_c   1.000
_cell.angle_alpha   90.00
_cell.angle_beta   90.00
_cell.angle_gamma   90.00
#
_symmetry.space_group_name_H-M   'P 1'
#
loop_
_entity.id
_entity.type
_entity.pdbx_description
1 polymer ?
#
loop_
_entity_poly.entity_id
_entity_poly.type
_entity_poly.pdbx_seq_one_letter_code
_entity_poly.pdbx_strand_id
1 'polypeptide(L)' 'ENLTLAQFCLLEQVMVSPDGGGFYGITDQALADVGLTRRVVLSVPHFLFVISVLTQSDLVAMLPERLVRNQPLLQQL' A
#
# COMPACT_ATOMS: atom_id res chain seq x y z
N GLU A 1 2.62 16.36 -9.99
CA GLU A 1 1.66 15.83 -10.97
C GLU A 1 0.71 14.88 -10.26
N ASN A 2 -0.54 14.73 -10.72
CA ASN A 2 -1.49 13.81 -10.09
C ASN A 2 -1.44 12.44 -10.78
N LEU A 3 -1.27 11.39 -9.98
CA LEU A 3 -1.28 10.00 -10.44
C LEU A 3 -2.70 9.60 -10.86
N THR A 4 -2.87 9.03 -12.06
CA THR A 4 -4.16 8.42 -12.47
C THR A 4 -4.37 7.07 -11.77
N LEU A 5 -5.63 6.61 -11.66
CA LEU A 5 -5.91 5.27 -11.11
C LEU A 5 -5.22 4.15 -11.90
N ALA A 6 -5.15 4.26 -13.23
CA ALA A 6 -4.46 3.29 -14.06
C ALA A 6 -2.95 3.26 -13.75
N GLN A 7 -2.30 4.42 -13.59
CA GLN A 7 -0.89 4.47 -13.20
C GLN A 7 -0.67 3.93 -11.78
N PHE A 8 -1.57 4.23 -10.83
CA PHE A 8 -1.53 3.67 -9.49
C PHE A 8 -1.54 2.14 -9.48
N CYS A 9 -2.39 1.54 -10.32
CA CYS A 9 -2.50 0.10 -10.47
C CYS A 9 -1.23 -0.59 -11.00
N LEU A 10 -0.36 0.14 -11.71
CA LEU A 10 0.90 -0.39 -12.26
C LEU A 10 2.03 -0.47 -11.23
N LEU A 11 1.94 0.32 -10.15
CA LEU A 11 2.95 0.34 -9.09
C LEU A 11 2.95 -0.98 -8.32
N GLU A 12 4.14 -1.45 -7.95
CA GLU A 12 4.31 -2.60 -7.06
C GLU A 12 4.03 -2.17 -5.63
N GLN A 13 3.10 -2.85 -4.97
CA GLN A 13 2.56 -2.41 -3.70
C GLN A 13 2.82 -3.42 -2.58
N VAL A 14 3.10 -2.89 -1.39
CA VAL A 14 3.02 -3.63 -0.14
C VAL A 14 1.67 -3.35 0.54
N MET A 15 1.05 -4.38 1.12
CA MET A 15 -0.17 -4.24 1.91
C MET A 15 -0.04 -4.83 3.31
N VAL A 16 -0.93 -4.41 4.21
CA VAL A 16 -1.11 -5.06 5.50
C VAL A 16 -2.26 -6.05 5.43
N SER A 17 -1.99 -7.31 5.77
CA SER A 17 -2.98 -8.35 5.99
C SER A 17 -2.70 -8.96 7.36
N PRO A 18 -3.52 -8.70 8.39
CA PRO A 18 -3.28 -9.22 9.75
C PRO A 18 -3.12 -10.75 9.81
N ASP A 19 -3.80 -11.46 8.90
CA ASP A 19 -3.73 -12.93 8.78
C ASP A 19 -2.52 -13.41 7.95
N GLY A 20 -1.68 -12.49 7.47
CA GLY A 20 -0.38 -12.76 6.85
C GLY A 20 -0.40 -13.39 5.46
N GLY A 21 -1.57 -13.70 4.90
CA GLY A 21 -1.70 -14.41 3.61
C GLY A 21 -2.62 -13.76 2.58
N GLY A 22 -3.36 -12.71 2.96
CA GLY A 22 -4.27 -12.03 2.04
C GLY A 22 -3.52 -11.04 1.13
N PHE A 23 -3.74 -11.15 -0.18
CA PHE A 23 -3.34 -10.15 -1.19
C PHE A 23 -4.55 -9.33 -1.66
N TYR A 24 -5.60 -9.28 -0.83
CA TYR A 24 -6.86 -8.61 -1.12
C TYR A 24 -7.35 -7.89 0.13
N GLY A 25 -7.74 -6.63 -0.02
CA GLY A 25 -8.31 -5.80 1.02
C GLY A 25 -9.24 -4.73 0.48
N ILE A 26 -9.58 -3.74 1.32
CA ILE A 26 -10.56 -2.70 0.98
C ILE A 26 -10.19 -1.89 -0.26
N THR A 27 -8.91 -1.65 -0.51
CA THR A 27 -8.44 -0.95 -1.72
C THR A 27 -8.68 -1.81 -2.96
N ASP A 28 -8.46 -3.12 -2.87
CA ASP A 28 -8.66 -4.04 -3.99
C ASP A 28 -10.15 -4.12 -4.35
N GLN A 29 -11.04 -4.17 -3.34
CA GLN A 29 -12.49 -4.10 -3.56
C GLN A 29 -12.89 -2.79 -4.25
N ALA A 30 -12.42 -1.65 -3.77
CA ALA A 30 -12.76 -0.34 -4.35
C ALA A 30 -12.26 -0.19 -5.80
N LEU A 31 -11.09 -0.75 -6.13
CA LEU A 31 -10.59 -0.79 -7.50
C LEU A 31 -11.40 -1.75 -8.38
N ALA A 32 -11.80 -2.91 -7.85
CA ALA A 32 -12.61 -3.88 -8.57
C ALA A 32 -13.99 -3.32 -8.95
N ASP A 33 -14.60 -2.51 -8.09
CA ASP A 33 -15.88 -1.84 -8.35
C ASP A 33 -15.83 -0.91 -9.57
N VAL A 34 -14.63 -0.45 -9.97
CA VAL A 34 -14.39 0.37 -11.17
C VAL A 34 -13.62 -0.38 -12.26
N GLY A 35 -13.54 -1.71 -12.18
CA GLY A 35 -12.93 -2.56 -13.20
C GLY A 35 -11.40 -2.53 -13.24
N LEU A 36 -10.75 -2.13 -12.14
CA LEU A 36 -9.29 -2.06 -12.02
C LEU A 36 -8.75 -3.07 -11.01
N THR A 37 -7.49 -3.45 -11.19
CA THR A 37 -6.73 -4.28 -10.25
C THR A 37 -5.35 -3.67 -10.06
N ARG A 38 -4.77 -3.81 -8.85
CA ARG A 38 -3.41 -3.33 -8.55
C ARG A 38 -2.43 -4.48 -8.38
N ARG A 39 -1.13 -4.19 -8.40
CA ARG A 39 -0.07 -5.18 -8.21
C ARG A 39 0.42 -5.22 -6.76
N VAL A 40 -0.22 -6.01 -5.91
CA VAL A 40 0.30 -6.30 -4.56
C VAL A 40 1.38 -7.38 -4.66
N VAL A 41 2.64 -7.03 -4.36
CA VAL A 41 3.79 -7.95 -4.46
C VAL A 41 4.29 -8.42 -3.10
N LEU A 42 3.89 -7.72 -2.02
CA LEU A 42 4.26 -8.07 -0.66
C LEU A 42 3.05 -7.88 0.28
N SER A 43 2.77 -8.87 1.11
CA SER A 43 1.77 -8.79 2.18
C SER A 43 2.48 -8.99 3.51
N VAL A 44 2.25 -8.09 4.47
CA VAL A 44 2.87 -8.13 5.80
C VAL A 44 1.82 -8.08 6.91
N PRO A 45 2.08 -8.68 8.09
CA PRO A 45 1.07 -8.76 9.14
C PRO A 45 0.85 -7.43 9.88
N HIS A 46 1.83 -6.52 9.87
CA HIS A 46 1.83 -5.32 10.72
C HIS A 46 2.40 -4.09 10.00
N PHE A 47 1.89 -2.90 10.33
CA PHE A 47 2.34 -1.62 9.77
C PHE A 47 3.81 -1.30 10.03
N LEU A 48 4.40 -1.82 11.12
CA LEU A 48 5.84 -1.66 11.39
C LEU A 48 6.69 -2.22 10.25
N PHE A 49 6.28 -3.36 9.67
CA PHE A 49 6.98 -3.93 8.52
C PHE A 49 6.80 -3.08 7.26
N VAL A 50 5.61 -2.50 7.04
CA VAL A 50 5.39 -1.60 5.90
C VAL A 50 6.35 -0.41 5.96
N ILE A 51 6.54 0.20 7.13
CA ILE A 51 7.48 1.32 7.28
C ILE A 51 8.89 0.89 6.83
N SER A 52 9.39 -0.23 7.34
CA SER A 52 10.73 -0.73 6.97
C SER A 52 10.84 -1.02 5.47
N VAL A 53 9.81 -1.58 4.85
CA VAL A 53 9.76 -1.87 3.41
C VAL A 53 9.80 -0.59 2.59
N LEU A 54 8.94 0.39 2.90
CA LEU A 54 8.86 1.65 2.16
C LEU A 54 10.18 2.44 2.24
N THR A 55 10.90 2.38 3.35
CA THR A 55 12.19 3.07 3.51
C THR A 55 13.36 2.42 2.76
N GLN A 56 13.18 1.21 2.21
CA GLN A 56 14.26 0.39 1.63
C GLN A 56 13.92 -0.15 0.24
N SER A 57 12.82 0.31 -0.36
CA SER A 57 12.37 -0.16 -1.68
C SER A 57 11.55 0.92 -2.39
N ASP A 58 11.30 0.72 -3.67
CA ASP A 58 10.42 1.57 -4.48
C ASP A 58 8.94 1.14 -4.39
N LEU A 59 8.59 0.26 -3.44
CA LEU A 59 7.22 -0.17 -3.24
C LEU A 59 6.36 0.97 -2.69
N VAL A 60 5.07 0.95 -3.03
CA VAL A 60 4.08 1.90 -2.48
C VAL A 60 3.08 1.19 -1.57
N ALA A 61 2.39 1.94 -0.71
CA ALA A 61 1.38 1.39 0.17
C ALA A 61 0.20 2.34 0.37
N MET A 62 -0.99 1.76 0.57
CA MET A 62 -2.13 2.47 1.14
C MET A 62 -2.07 2.38 2.66
N LEU A 63 -2.02 3.53 3.33
CA LEU A 63 -1.85 3.62 4.78
C LEU A 63 -2.93 4.50 5.42
N PRO A 64 -3.35 4.23 6.67
CA PRO A 64 -4.18 5.15 7.44
C PRO A 64 -3.47 6.49 7.63
N GLU A 65 -4.15 7.61 7.37
CA GLU A 65 -3.57 8.96 7.51
C GLU A 65 -2.95 9.19 8.90
N ARG A 66 -3.61 8.69 9.96
CA ARG A 66 -3.10 8.79 11.34
C ARG A 66 -1.75 8.10 11.52
N LEU A 67 -1.46 7.02 10.79
CA LEU A 67 -0.15 6.37 10.85
C LEU A 67 0.92 7.31 10.27
N VAL A 68 0.68 7.84 9.06
CA VAL A 68 1.61 8.75 8.38
C VAL A 68 1.87 9.99 9.21
N ARG A 69 0.82 10.61 9.76
CA ARG A 69 0.91 11.80 10.62
C ARG A 69 1.77 11.59 11.88
N ASN A 70 1.80 10.38 12.41
CA ASN A 70 2.55 10.06 13.64
C ASN A 70 3.91 9.39 13.37
N GLN A 71 4.29 9.21 12.10
CA GLN A 71 5.53 8.54 11.72
C GLN A 71 6.42 9.46 10.87
N PRO A 72 7.40 10.15 11.48
CA PRO A 72 8.25 11.13 10.79
C PRO A 72 8.96 10.56 9.54
N LEU A 73 9.39 9.30 9.58
CA LEU A 73 10.04 8.64 8.44
C LEU A 73 9.13 8.56 7.21
N LEU A 74 7.82 8.37 7.40
CA LEU A 74 6.87 8.30 6.28
C LEU A 74 6.53 9.68 5.70
N GLN A 75 6.78 10.76 6.44
CA GLN A 75 6.54 12.13 5.98
C GLN A 75 7.68 12.67 5.12
N GLN A 76 8.82 11.97 5.12
CA GLN A 76 10.03 12.34 4.39
C GLN A 76 10.21 11.54 3.08
N LEU A 77 9.34 10.55 2.85
CA LEU A 77 9.21 9.82 1.58
C LEU A 77 8.37 10.65 0.59
#